data_AF-A0A857MPK5-F1
#
_entry.id   AF-A0A857MPK5-F1
#
_cell.length_a   1.000
_cell.length_b   1.000
_cell.length_c   1.000
_cell.angle_alpha   90.00
_cell.angle_beta   90.00
_cell.angle_gamma   90.00
#
_symmetry.space_group_name_H-M   'P 1'
#
loop_
_entity.id
_entity.type
_entity.pdbx_description
1 polymer ?
#
loop_
_entity_poly.entity_id
_entity_poly.type
_entity_poly.pdbx_seq_one_letter_code
_entity_poly.pdbx_strand_id
1 'polypeptide(L)'
;MKSKAWACRNSGFTLIEILVVTVILGILATIGLVSYRGIQQRAITTTLQSDLSNAAKLMEAGRGTSRMYPDILPADMRPSKGVGIQLVGIESRYAGLSTVQNGVLFYDLCNEMVAEGRSNGASVSGQVGAYITACNVYGYQGMQINGWNANTFNVPLGQNTIRDWYNTNVSYDAWWSDKKTVMMNFGTELSNRFIAMGGTFPVTSFWDNWASGIQKETLPAPVSIFDPSTFCVQAHHVNYPDTYWHISAGDTQASAGACS
;
A
#
# COMPACT_ATOMS: atom_id res chain seq x y z
N MET A 1 -23.00 -64.66 59.45
CA MET A 1 -22.22 -63.57 58.83
C MET A 1 -22.56 -62.27 59.55
N LYS A 2 -21.59 -61.63 60.24
CA LYS A 2 -21.79 -60.33 60.91
C LYS A 2 -21.33 -59.22 59.96
N SER A 3 -22.25 -58.37 59.49
CA SER A 3 -21.93 -57.19 58.67
C SER A 3 -21.38 -56.06 59.56
N LYS A 4 -20.14 -55.64 59.31
CA LYS A 4 -19.59 -54.41 59.87
C LYS A 4 -20.19 -53.22 59.13
N ALA A 5 -21.10 -52.49 59.77
CA ALA A 5 -21.58 -51.20 59.29
C ALA A 5 -20.57 -50.11 59.68
N TRP A 6 -20.04 -49.38 58.69
CA TRP A 6 -19.26 -48.17 58.91
C TRP A 6 -20.21 -47.00 59.14
N ALA A 7 -20.24 -46.47 60.36
CA ALA A 7 -20.93 -45.23 60.66
C ALA A 7 -20.17 -44.05 60.01
N CYS A 8 -20.71 -43.48 58.93
CA CYS A 8 -20.26 -42.19 58.42
C CYS A 8 -20.63 -41.10 59.43
N ARG A 9 -19.61 -40.54 60.08
CA ARG A 9 -19.74 -39.41 60.99
C ARG A 9 -19.86 -38.14 60.15
N ASN A 10 -21.09 -37.66 59.93
CA ASN A 10 -21.34 -36.37 59.28
C ASN A 10 -20.76 -35.25 60.14
N SER A 11 -19.54 -34.84 59.79
CA SER A 11 -18.88 -33.66 60.34
C SER A 11 -19.29 -32.49 59.44
N GLY A 12 -20.13 -31.59 59.94
CA GLY A 12 -20.51 -30.39 59.20
C GLY A 12 -19.33 -29.42 59.09
N PHE A 13 -19.12 -28.86 57.91
CA PHE A 13 -18.16 -27.78 57.71
C PHE A 13 -18.62 -26.52 58.45
N THR A 14 -17.69 -25.77 59.02
CA THR A 14 -17.99 -24.49 59.63
C THR A 14 -18.25 -23.44 58.55
N LEU A 15 -19.10 -22.45 58.85
CA LEU A 15 -19.37 -21.34 57.94
C LEU A 15 -18.07 -20.60 57.57
N ILE A 16 -17.14 -20.48 58.53
CA ILE A 16 -15.87 -19.81 58.31
C ILE A 16 -14.93 -20.59 57.38
N GLU A 17 -14.94 -21.92 57.42
CA GLU A 17 -14.14 -22.75 56.50
C GLU A 17 -14.58 -22.54 55.04
N ILE A 18 -15.88 -22.52 54.77
CA ILE A 18 -16.38 -22.29 53.41
C ILE A 18 -16.15 -20.83 52.97
N LEU A 19 -16.23 -19.88 53.89
CA LEU A 19 -15.96 -18.46 53.61
C LEU A 19 -14.50 -18.24 53.17
N VAL A 20 -13.53 -18.78 53.90
CA VAL A 20 -12.11 -18.59 53.55
C VAL A 20 -11.76 -19.27 52.22
N VAL A 21 -12.29 -20.47 51.97
CA VAL A 21 -12.04 -21.21 50.72
C VAL A 21 -12.59 -20.45 49.51
N THR A 22 -13.79 -19.89 49.61
CA THR A 22 -14.40 -19.14 48.49
C THR A 22 -13.66 -17.84 48.20
N VAL A 23 -13.16 -17.14 49.22
CA VAL A 23 -12.29 -15.95 49.04
C VAL A 23 -11.00 -16.33 48.30
N ILE A 24 -10.34 -17.42 48.70
CA ILE A 24 -9.11 -17.90 48.04
C ILE A 24 -9.39 -18.26 46.57
N LEU A 25 -10.48 -19.00 46.30
CA LEU A 25 -10.86 -19.35 44.93
C LEU A 25 -11.19 -18.12 44.07
N GLY A 26 -11.81 -17.09 44.65
CA GLY A 26 -12.08 -15.82 43.95
C GLY A 26 -10.81 -15.09 43.51
N ILE A 27 -9.79 -15.04 44.39
CA ILE A 27 -8.50 -14.42 44.06
C ILE A 27 -7.80 -15.22 42.95
N LEU A 28 -7.74 -16.55 43.08
CA LEU A 28 -7.08 -17.43 42.10
C LEU A 28 -7.76 -17.37 40.73
N ALA A 29 -9.10 -17.35 40.69
CA ALA A 29 -9.86 -17.26 39.44
C ALA A 29 -9.58 -15.94 38.69
N THR A 30 -9.49 -14.83 39.42
CA THR A 30 -9.24 -13.51 38.83
C THR A 30 -7.85 -13.43 38.20
N ILE A 31 -6.80 -13.89 38.90
CA ILE A 31 -5.43 -13.94 38.37
C ILE A 31 -5.36 -14.87 37.15
N GLY A 32 -6.02 -16.03 37.22
CA GLY A 32 -6.10 -16.98 36.13
C GLY A 32 -6.67 -16.38 34.85
N LEU A 33 -7.73 -15.57 34.95
CA LEU A 33 -8.37 -14.94 33.79
C LEU A 33 -7.45 -13.95 33.06
N VAL A 34 -6.73 -13.10 33.80
CA VAL A 34 -5.81 -12.11 33.21
C VAL A 34 -4.64 -12.81 32.52
N SER A 35 -4.05 -13.81 33.18
CA SER A 35 -2.95 -14.60 32.59
C SER A 35 -3.40 -15.36 31.34
N TYR A 36 -4.62 -15.90 31.35
CA TYR A 36 -5.15 -16.67 30.23
C TYR A 36 -5.30 -15.82 28.95
N ARG A 37 -5.77 -14.59 29.06
CA ARG A 37 -5.87 -13.65 27.92
C ARG A 37 -4.52 -13.38 27.27
N GLY A 38 -3.48 -13.14 28.09
CA GLY A 38 -2.11 -12.92 27.59
C GLY A 38 -1.53 -14.14 26.86
N ILE A 39 -1.80 -15.35 27.36
CA ILE A 39 -1.37 -16.60 26.72
C ILE A 39 -2.09 -16.80 25.39
N GLN A 40 -3.41 -16.57 25.34
CA GLN A 40 -4.18 -16.68 24.10
C GLN A 40 -3.66 -15.74 23.01
N GLN A 41 -3.38 -14.47 23.36
CA GLN A 41 -2.87 -13.50 22.40
C GLN A 41 -1.51 -13.94 21.83
N ARG A 42 -0.60 -14.44 22.68
CA ARG A 42 0.70 -14.97 22.23
C ARG A 42 0.54 -16.19 21.32
N ALA A 43 -0.33 -17.12 21.69
CA ALA A 43 -0.62 -18.29 20.87
C ALA A 43 -1.13 -17.88 19.48
N ILE A 44 -2.05 -16.91 19.41
CA ILE A 44 -2.56 -16.37 18.14
C ILE A 44 -1.44 -15.72 17.33
N THR A 45 -0.57 -14.91 17.94
CA THR A 45 0.56 -14.31 17.20
C THR A 45 1.51 -15.36 16.64
N THR A 46 1.80 -16.42 17.40
CA THR A 46 2.63 -17.54 16.91
C THR A 46 1.94 -18.29 15.77
N THR A 47 0.62 -18.48 15.84
CA THR A 47 -0.16 -19.06 14.74
C THR A 47 -0.10 -18.19 13.48
N LEU A 48 -0.30 -16.88 13.60
CA LEU A 48 -0.21 -15.94 12.47
C LEU A 48 1.17 -15.98 11.83
N GLN A 49 2.24 -15.93 12.63
CA GLN A 49 3.62 -16.02 12.13
C GLN A 49 3.88 -17.33 11.41
N SER A 50 3.43 -18.46 11.97
CA SER A 50 3.59 -19.79 11.35
C SER A 50 2.85 -19.89 10.01
N ASP A 51 1.61 -19.40 9.95
CA ASP A 51 0.79 -19.40 8.72
C ASP A 51 1.43 -18.51 7.65
N LEU A 52 1.90 -17.32 8.02
CA LEU A 52 2.59 -16.41 7.10
C LEU A 52 3.90 -17.02 6.59
N SER A 53 4.71 -17.63 7.46
CA SER A 53 5.91 -18.36 7.03
C SER A 53 5.60 -19.51 6.09
N ASN A 54 4.46 -20.18 6.26
CA ASN A 54 4.01 -21.21 5.32
C ASN A 54 3.59 -20.60 3.97
N ALA A 55 2.83 -19.51 4.00
CA ALA A 55 2.43 -18.79 2.79
C ALA A 55 3.64 -18.31 1.99
N ALA A 56 4.64 -17.70 2.64
CA ALA A 56 5.87 -17.28 1.98
C ALA A 56 6.60 -18.44 1.30
N LYS A 57 6.70 -19.61 1.96
CA LYS A 57 7.30 -20.81 1.34
C LYS A 57 6.54 -21.25 0.09
N LEU A 58 5.21 -21.20 0.12
CA LEU A 58 4.37 -21.55 -1.03
C LEU A 58 4.53 -20.52 -2.17
N MET A 59 4.62 -19.23 -1.86
CA MET A 59 4.89 -18.18 -2.84
C MET A 59 6.27 -18.39 -3.49
N GLU A 60 7.30 -18.67 -2.69
CA GLU A 60 8.65 -18.99 -3.20
C GLU A 60 8.67 -20.27 -4.04
N ALA A 61 7.92 -21.30 -3.64
CA ALA A 61 7.78 -22.51 -4.44
C ALA A 61 7.09 -22.22 -5.79
N GLY A 62 6.05 -21.37 -5.78
CA GLY A 62 5.34 -20.93 -6.98
C GLY A 62 6.20 -20.10 -7.94
N ARG A 63 7.24 -19.42 -7.44
CA ARG A 63 8.18 -18.64 -8.25
C ARG A 63 8.95 -19.49 -9.28
N GLY A 64 9.28 -20.72 -8.90
CA GLY A 64 9.82 -21.77 -9.77
C GLY A 64 10.81 -21.28 -10.84
N THR A 65 10.54 -21.61 -12.10
CA THR A 65 11.37 -21.24 -13.27
C THR A 65 11.00 -19.92 -13.92
N SER A 66 9.77 -19.43 -13.72
CA SER A 66 9.27 -18.17 -14.29
C SER A 66 9.97 -16.93 -13.73
N ARG A 67 10.73 -17.08 -12.64
CA ARG A 67 11.37 -15.98 -11.87
C ARG A 67 10.39 -14.95 -11.32
N MET A 68 9.10 -15.23 -11.44
CA MET A 68 7.97 -14.36 -11.13
C MET A 68 7.09 -15.06 -10.10
N TYR A 69 6.64 -14.34 -9.07
CA TYR A 69 5.70 -14.86 -8.09
C TYR A 69 4.29 -15.03 -8.70
N PRO A 70 3.46 -15.93 -8.15
CA PRO A 70 2.06 -16.05 -8.55
C PRO A 70 1.21 -14.85 -8.09
N ASP A 71 0.25 -14.43 -8.90
CA ASP A 71 -0.69 -13.34 -8.62
C ASP A 71 -1.87 -13.73 -7.71
N ILE A 72 -1.88 -14.98 -7.26
CA ILE A 72 -2.83 -15.53 -6.29
C ILE A 72 -2.08 -16.36 -5.26
N LEU A 73 -2.57 -16.38 -4.01
CA LEU A 73 -2.07 -17.34 -3.03
C LEU A 73 -2.25 -18.77 -3.57
N PRO A 74 -1.21 -19.62 -3.54
CA PRO A 74 -1.31 -21.01 -3.98
C PRO A 74 -2.44 -21.75 -3.27
N ALA A 75 -3.18 -22.57 -4.02
CA ALA A 75 -4.35 -23.30 -3.52
C ALA A 75 -4.03 -24.26 -2.35
N ASP A 76 -2.77 -24.64 -2.20
CA ASP A 76 -2.27 -25.45 -1.09
C ASP A 76 -2.18 -24.68 0.24
N MET A 77 -2.31 -23.35 0.22
CA MET A 77 -2.29 -22.54 1.43
C MET A 77 -3.54 -22.82 2.27
N ARG A 78 -3.32 -23.40 3.44
CA ARG A 78 -4.36 -23.72 4.43
C ARG A 78 -4.11 -22.91 5.70
N PRO A 79 -4.80 -21.76 5.90
CA PRO A 79 -4.66 -21.00 7.12
C PRO A 79 -5.22 -21.77 8.32
N SER A 80 -4.65 -21.49 9.49
CA SER A 80 -5.14 -22.01 10.76
C SER A 80 -6.54 -21.46 11.08
N LYS A 81 -7.26 -22.15 11.98
CA LYS A 81 -8.64 -21.78 12.34
C LYS A 81 -8.70 -20.33 12.86
N GLY A 82 -9.55 -19.52 12.23
CA GLY A 82 -9.76 -18.13 12.62
C GLY A 82 -8.72 -17.15 12.06
N VAL A 83 -7.80 -17.61 11.21
CA VAL A 83 -6.85 -16.75 10.50
C VAL A 83 -7.39 -16.46 9.09
N GLY A 84 -7.56 -15.18 8.78
CA GLY A 84 -7.75 -14.71 7.41
C GLY A 84 -6.40 -14.35 6.82
N ILE A 85 -6.06 -14.91 5.66
CA ILE A 85 -4.80 -14.65 4.94
C ILE A 85 -5.10 -14.21 3.52
N GLN A 86 -4.37 -13.21 3.02
CA GLN A 86 -4.55 -12.72 1.66
C GLN A 86 -3.23 -12.19 1.08
N LEU A 87 -3.09 -12.34 -0.24
CA LEU A 87 -2.09 -11.63 -1.02
C LEU A 87 -2.54 -10.18 -1.19
N VAL A 88 -1.65 -9.23 -0.91
CA VAL A 88 -1.92 -7.81 -1.11
C VAL A 88 -1.14 -7.34 -2.32
N GLY A 89 -1.82 -6.71 -3.27
CA GLY A 89 -1.15 -5.99 -4.34
C GLY A 89 -0.37 -4.84 -3.74
N ILE A 90 0.94 -4.81 -3.98
CA ILE A 90 1.86 -3.83 -3.41
C ILE A 90 1.88 -2.50 -4.18
N GLU A 91 1.22 -2.47 -5.35
CA GLU A 91 1.03 -1.26 -6.14
C GLU A 91 -0.45 -1.09 -6.45
N SER A 92 -0.91 0.15 -6.41
CA SER A 92 -2.24 0.53 -6.89
C SER A 92 -2.09 1.30 -8.19
N ARG A 93 -2.70 0.80 -9.27
CA ARG A 93 -2.64 1.45 -10.58
C ARG A 93 -4.04 1.55 -11.17
N TYR A 94 -4.24 2.52 -12.04
CA TYR A 94 -5.48 2.64 -12.79
C TYR A 94 -5.50 1.64 -13.95
N ALA A 95 -6.65 1.01 -14.19
CA ALA A 95 -6.85 0.07 -15.28
C ALA A 95 -8.16 0.38 -16.01
N GLY A 96 -8.20 0.10 -17.32
CA GLY A 96 -9.39 0.33 -18.14
C GLY A 96 -9.78 1.80 -18.30
N LEU A 97 -8.81 2.71 -18.25
CA LEU A 97 -9.05 4.14 -18.39
C LEU A 97 -9.64 4.49 -19.75
N SER A 98 -10.66 5.37 -19.75
CA SER A 98 -11.11 6.08 -20.95
C SER A 98 -9.99 6.95 -21.51
N THR A 99 -10.10 7.37 -22.77
CA THR A 99 -9.15 8.30 -23.38
C THR A 99 -9.03 9.60 -22.58
N VAL A 100 -10.12 10.11 -22.03
CA VAL A 100 -10.14 11.35 -21.23
C VAL A 100 -9.57 11.08 -19.85
N GLN A 101 -9.94 9.98 -19.17
CA GLN A 101 -9.34 9.60 -17.88
C GLN A 101 -7.83 9.40 -17.96
N ASN A 102 -7.33 8.84 -19.06
CA ASN A 102 -5.90 8.69 -19.29
C ASN A 102 -5.19 10.06 -19.34
N GLY A 103 -5.81 11.07 -19.95
CA GLY A 103 -5.33 12.45 -19.91
C GLY A 103 -5.46 13.11 -18.54
N VAL A 104 -6.59 12.90 -17.84
CA VAL A 104 -6.81 13.40 -16.48
C VAL A 104 -5.74 12.86 -15.53
N LEU A 105 -5.41 11.57 -15.61
CA LEU A 105 -4.34 10.95 -14.83
C LEU A 105 -2.99 11.63 -15.09
N PHE A 106 -2.65 11.88 -16.36
CA PHE A 106 -1.41 12.56 -16.73
C PHE A 106 -1.36 14.00 -16.17
N TYR A 107 -2.49 14.70 -16.25
CA TYR A 107 -2.63 16.06 -15.74
C TYR A 107 -2.51 16.12 -14.20
N ASP A 108 -3.17 15.21 -13.47
CA ASP A 108 -3.17 15.21 -12.01
C ASP A 108 -1.76 14.89 -11.48
N LEU A 109 -1.07 13.92 -12.10
CA LEU A 109 0.34 13.61 -11.84
C LEU A 109 1.28 14.79 -12.04
N CYS A 110 1.07 15.56 -13.11
CA CYS A 110 1.90 16.72 -13.41
C CYS A 110 1.81 17.75 -12.27
N ASN A 111 0.60 18.00 -11.76
CA ASN A 111 0.40 18.92 -10.63
C ASN A 111 0.86 18.34 -9.29
N GLU A 112 0.72 17.03 -9.08
CA GLU A 112 1.26 16.34 -7.90
C GLU A 112 2.78 16.48 -7.82
N MET A 113 3.49 16.23 -8.92
CA MET A 113 4.95 16.40 -8.97
C MET A 113 5.39 17.85 -8.73
N VAL A 114 4.62 18.82 -9.21
CA VAL A 114 4.87 20.24 -8.92
C VAL A 114 4.68 20.53 -7.42
N ALA A 115 3.62 19.99 -6.80
CA ALA A 115 3.37 20.13 -5.37
C ALA A 115 4.44 19.46 -4.50
N GLU A 116 5.00 18.33 -4.94
CA GLU A 116 6.17 17.67 -4.33
C GLU A 116 7.47 18.48 -4.47
N GLY A 117 7.49 19.54 -5.29
CA GLY A 117 8.69 20.32 -5.57
C GLY A 117 9.69 19.60 -6.50
N ARG A 118 9.25 18.60 -7.28
CA ARG A 118 10.11 17.87 -8.24
C ARG A 118 10.62 18.75 -9.39
N SER A 119 10.02 19.93 -9.57
CA SER A 119 10.40 20.94 -10.54
C SER A 119 11.25 22.07 -9.97
N ASN A 120 11.65 21.97 -8.69
CA ASN A 120 12.49 22.98 -8.05
C ASN A 120 13.97 22.76 -8.39
N GLY A 121 14.69 23.85 -8.59
CA GLY A 121 16.14 23.84 -8.69
C GLY A 121 16.77 24.94 -7.87
N ALA A 122 18.10 25.00 -7.91
CA ALA A 122 18.90 25.95 -7.15
C ALA A 122 19.79 26.79 -8.05
N SER A 123 19.84 28.09 -7.75
CA SER A 123 20.80 28.99 -8.38
C SER A 123 22.22 28.73 -7.85
N VAL A 124 23.22 29.25 -8.56
CA VAL A 124 24.63 29.22 -8.11
C VAL A 124 24.87 29.93 -6.78
N SER A 125 23.96 30.82 -6.36
CA SER A 125 24.00 31.51 -5.05
C SER A 125 23.21 30.78 -3.96
N GLY A 126 22.65 29.59 -4.26
CA GLY A 126 21.88 28.79 -3.31
C GLY A 126 20.41 29.18 -3.19
N GLN A 127 19.89 30.05 -4.06
CA GLN A 127 18.46 30.39 -4.07
C GLN A 127 17.66 29.24 -4.68
N VAL A 128 16.63 28.75 -3.99
CA VAL A 128 15.74 27.71 -4.51
C VAL A 128 14.55 28.36 -5.22
N GLY A 129 14.21 27.86 -6.41
CA GLY A 129 13.07 28.34 -7.18
C GLY A 129 12.37 27.21 -7.95
N ALA A 130 11.07 27.36 -8.17
CA ALA A 130 10.29 26.44 -8.98
C ALA A 130 10.40 26.80 -10.47
N TYR A 131 10.97 25.89 -11.28
CA TYR A 131 11.02 26.07 -12.72
C TYR A 131 9.68 25.78 -13.39
N ILE A 132 8.92 24.82 -12.86
CA ILE A 132 7.55 24.53 -13.28
C ILE A 132 6.64 24.79 -12.09
N THR A 133 5.57 25.54 -12.33
CA THR A 133 4.70 26.11 -11.28
C THR A 133 3.27 25.57 -11.29
N ALA A 134 2.80 25.07 -12.43
CA ALA A 134 1.49 24.44 -12.56
C ALA A 134 1.35 23.73 -13.90
N CYS A 135 0.46 22.75 -13.97
CA CYS A 135 0.01 22.18 -15.24
C CYS A 135 -1.48 22.49 -15.40
N ASN A 136 -1.85 23.12 -16.51
CA ASN A 136 -3.22 23.54 -16.83
C ASN A 136 -3.72 22.79 -18.06
N VAL A 137 -5.02 22.51 -18.12
CA VAL A 137 -5.67 22.01 -19.34
C VAL A 137 -5.94 23.21 -20.25
N TYR A 138 -5.55 23.11 -21.52
CA TYR A 138 -5.76 24.13 -22.54
C TYR A 138 -6.70 23.58 -23.64
N GLY A 139 -8.00 23.66 -23.38
CA GLY A 139 -9.03 23.01 -24.20
C GLY A 139 -8.96 21.48 -24.13
N TYR A 140 -9.62 20.79 -25.07
CA TYR A 140 -9.62 19.31 -25.10
C TYR A 140 -8.32 18.72 -25.70
N GLN A 141 -7.52 19.53 -26.41
CA GLN A 141 -6.39 19.06 -27.22
C GLN A 141 -5.02 19.37 -26.65
N GLY A 142 -4.88 19.96 -25.47
CA GLY A 142 -3.56 20.30 -24.98
C GLY A 142 -3.48 20.52 -23.48
N MET A 143 -2.27 20.33 -22.97
CA MET A 143 -1.90 20.67 -21.60
C MET A 143 -0.81 21.73 -21.64
N GLN A 144 -1.02 22.82 -20.91
CA GLN A 144 -0.03 23.87 -20.73
C GLN A 144 0.76 23.61 -19.46
N ILE A 145 2.09 23.48 -19.60
CA ILE A 145 2.99 23.45 -18.45
C ILE A 145 3.51 24.87 -18.22
N ASN A 146 3.22 25.43 -17.05
CA ASN A 146 3.52 26.81 -16.69
C ASN A 146 4.80 26.92 -15.85
N GLY A 147 5.40 28.09 -15.88
CA GLY A 147 6.65 28.40 -15.20
C GLY A 147 7.65 28.98 -16.18
N TRP A 148 8.92 28.69 -15.94
CA TRP A 148 10.00 29.01 -16.86
C TRP A 148 9.83 28.18 -18.13
N ASN A 149 10.05 28.80 -19.30
CA ASN A 149 9.86 28.14 -20.60
C ASN A 149 8.48 27.46 -20.73
N ALA A 150 7.42 28.18 -20.35
CA ALA A 150 6.05 27.68 -20.45
C ALA A 150 5.69 27.31 -21.89
N ASN A 151 4.99 26.19 -22.07
CA ASN A 151 4.59 25.70 -23.38
C ASN A 151 3.27 24.92 -23.30
N THR A 152 2.51 24.97 -24.39
CA THR A 152 1.32 24.15 -24.57
C THR A 152 1.68 22.93 -25.40
N PHE A 153 1.48 21.76 -24.80
CA PHE A 153 1.73 20.46 -25.42
C PHE A 153 0.42 19.93 -25.98
N ASN A 154 0.29 19.95 -27.30
CA ASN A 154 -0.89 19.46 -27.98
C ASN A 154 -0.84 17.93 -28.12
N VAL A 155 -2.01 17.29 -28.04
CA VAL A 155 -2.21 15.87 -28.31
C VAL A 155 -2.11 15.58 -29.82
N PRO A 156 -1.66 14.38 -30.25
CA PRO A 156 -1.22 13.26 -29.42
C PRO A 156 0.15 13.52 -28.76
N LEU A 157 0.21 13.35 -27.44
CA LEU A 157 1.44 13.51 -26.68
C LEU A 157 2.15 12.16 -26.57
N GLY A 158 3.41 12.08 -27.01
CA GLY A 158 4.24 10.89 -26.87
C GLY A 158 5.01 10.88 -25.55
N GLN A 159 5.50 9.69 -25.16
CA GLN A 159 6.23 9.48 -23.90
C GLN A 159 7.40 10.44 -23.69
N ASN A 160 8.12 10.77 -24.76
CA ASN A 160 9.32 11.59 -24.70
C ASN A 160 9.08 13.06 -25.05
N THR A 161 7.87 13.43 -25.49
CA THR A 161 7.60 14.74 -26.10
C THR A 161 7.96 15.91 -25.19
N ILE A 162 7.63 15.85 -23.89
CA ILE A 162 7.94 16.92 -22.94
C ILE A 162 9.44 17.02 -22.69
N ARG A 163 10.10 15.89 -22.41
CA ARG A 163 11.56 15.84 -22.18
C ARG A 163 12.33 16.39 -23.38
N ASP A 164 11.99 15.94 -24.57
CA ASP A 164 12.66 16.33 -25.81
C ASP A 164 12.45 17.81 -26.10
N TRP A 165 11.23 18.31 -25.86
CA TRP A 165 10.95 19.73 -25.97
C TRP A 165 11.81 20.58 -25.03
N TYR A 166 11.96 20.20 -23.75
CA TYR A 166 12.86 20.90 -22.83
C TYR A 166 14.32 20.80 -23.24
N ASN A 167 14.77 19.64 -23.72
CA ASN A 167 16.14 19.47 -24.20
C ASN A 167 16.46 20.43 -25.38
N THR A 168 15.49 20.67 -26.26
CA THR A 168 15.66 21.56 -27.42
C THR A 168 15.46 23.03 -27.08
N ASN A 169 14.47 23.38 -26.26
CA ASN A 169 14.02 24.77 -26.07
C ASN A 169 14.51 25.44 -24.79
N VAL A 170 15.14 24.70 -23.88
CA VAL A 170 15.77 25.27 -22.68
C VAL A 170 17.26 25.42 -22.90
N SER A 171 17.73 26.66 -22.92
CA SER A 171 19.15 27.00 -23.00
C SER A 171 19.82 26.96 -21.62
N TYR A 172 21.12 26.73 -21.62
CA TYR A 172 21.96 26.83 -20.42
C TYR A 172 21.93 28.25 -19.87
N ASP A 173 21.90 28.36 -18.54
CA ASP A 173 21.84 29.61 -17.78
C ASP A 173 22.91 29.56 -16.70
N ALA A 174 23.84 30.51 -16.71
CA ALA A 174 24.99 30.50 -15.79
C ALA A 174 24.57 30.77 -14.34
N TRP A 175 23.45 31.45 -14.11
CA TRP A 175 22.93 31.70 -12.76
C TRP A 175 22.04 30.55 -12.27
N TRP A 176 21.33 29.89 -13.18
CA TRP A 176 20.47 28.72 -12.92
C TRP A 176 20.99 27.49 -13.67
N SER A 177 22.17 27.01 -13.28
CA SER A 177 22.93 26.00 -14.02
C SER A 177 22.25 24.64 -14.13
N ASP A 178 21.36 24.31 -13.18
CA ASP A 178 20.63 23.04 -13.14
C ASP A 178 19.27 23.10 -13.88
N LYS A 179 18.82 24.28 -14.32
CA LYS A 179 17.49 24.52 -14.92
C LYS A 179 17.14 23.52 -16.00
N LYS A 180 18.00 23.38 -17.01
CA LYS A 180 17.78 22.46 -18.13
C LYS A 180 17.64 21.01 -17.64
N THR A 181 18.53 20.59 -16.75
CA THR A 181 18.55 19.23 -16.20
C THR A 181 17.28 18.94 -15.39
N VAL A 182 16.88 19.84 -14.50
CA VAL A 182 15.67 19.68 -13.67
C VAL A 182 14.43 19.56 -14.55
N MET A 183 14.28 20.41 -15.58
CA MET A 183 13.12 20.37 -16.47
C MET A 183 13.09 19.11 -17.34
N MET A 184 14.24 18.64 -17.83
CA MET A 184 14.32 17.37 -18.57
C MET A 184 14.00 16.16 -17.67
N ASN A 185 14.50 16.17 -16.44
CA ASN A 185 14.22 15.12 -15.45
C ASN A 185 12.74 15.12 -15.08
N PHE A 186 12.12 16.29 -14.91
CA PHE A 186 10.68 16.42 -14.69
C PHE A 186 9.88 15.75 -15.81
N GLY A 187 10.21 16.04 -17.07
CA GLY A 187 9.53 15.41 -18.22
C GLY A 187 9.70 13.89 -18.27
N THR A 188 10.87 13.38 -17.86
CA THR A 188 11.15 11.94 -17.82
C THR A 188 10.40 11.25 -16.68
N GLU A 189 10.47 11.83 -15.48
CA GLU A 189 9.83 11.32 -14.28
C GLU A 189 8.30 11.33 -14.39
N LEU A 190 7.72 12.38 -14.98
CA LEU A 190 6.29 12.46 -15.25
C LEU A 190 5.82 11.29 -16.12
N SER A 191 6.53 11.02 -17.22
CA SER A 191 6.22 9.90 -18.10
C SER A 191 6.40 8.54 -17.40
N ASN A 192 7.43 8.38 -16.56
CA ASN A 192 7.66 7.15 -15.82
C ASN A 192 6.57 6.89 -14.78
N ARG A 193 6.21 7.89 -13.97
CA ARG A 193 5.12 7.79 -12.99
C ARG A 193 3.77 7.55 -13.64
N PHE A 194 3.53 8.17 -14.79
CA PHE A 194 2.32 7.96 -15.55
C PHE A 194 2.16 6.50 -15.98
N ILE A 195 3.20 5.90 -16.56
CA ILE A 195 3.17 4.49 -16.94
C ILE A 195 3.06 3.58 -15.71
N ALA A 196 3.77 3.91 -14.61
CA ALA A 196 3.70 3.16 -13.36
C ALA A 196 2.29 3.14 -12.78
N MET A 197 1.55 4.25 -12.85
CA MET A 197 0.15 4.31 -12.41
C MET A 197 -0.87 3.78 -13.43
N GLY A 198 -0.42 3.16 -14.53
CA GLY A 198 -1.30 2.54 -15.53
C GLY A 198 -1.72 3.43 -16.68
N GLY A 199 -1.16 4.63 -16.79
CA GLY A 199 -1.32 5.50 -17.94
C GLY A 199 -0.65 4.94 -19.19
N THR A 200 -1.22 5.25 -20.35
CA THR A 200 -0.70 4.79 -21.66
C THR A 200 -0.45 5.95 -22.61
N PHE A 201 0.59 5.83 -23.42
CA PHE A 201 0.88 6.78 -24.50
C PHE A 201 0.41 6.21 -25.86
N PRO A 202 0.04 7.08 -26.82
CA PRO A 202 -0.01 8.54 -26.71
C PRO A 202 -1.23 9.04 -25.91
N VAL A 203 -1.06 10.15 -25.19
CA VAL A 203 -2.21 10.87 -24.60
C VAL A 203 -2.92 11.63 -25.72
N THR A 204 -4.17 11.28 -25.98
CA THR A 204 -4.93 11.79 -27.15
C THR A 204 -6.05 12.76 -26.79
N SER A 205 -6.38 12.90 -25.50
CA SER A 205 -7.27 13.94 -24.98
C SER A 205 -6.97 14.20 -23.51
N PHE A 206 -7.17 15.43 -23.06
CA PHE A 206 -7.13 15.80 -21.64
C PHE A 206 -8.51 16.12 -21.07
N TRP A 207 -9.52 16.30 -21.93
CA TRP A 207 -10.82 16.81 -21.53
C TRP A 207 -11.93 16.40 -22.50
N ASP A 208 -13.17 16.42 -22.03
CA ASP A 208 -14.35 16.25 -22.88
C ASP A 208 -14.62 17.50 -23.72
N ASN A 209 -14.81 17.33 -25.03
CA ASN A 209 -15.06 18.44 -25.96
C ASN A 209 -16.38 19.19 -25.70
N TRP A 210 -17.30 18.62 -24.92
CA TRP A 210 -18.62 19.17 -24.59
C TRP A 210 -18.71 19.77 -23.18
N ALA A 211 -17.69 19.61 -22.34
CA ALA A 211 -17.70 20.11 -20.97
C ALA A 211 -17.30 21.59 -20.92
N SER A 212 -18.29 22.49 -20.81
CA SER A 212 -18.10 23.94 -20.70
C SER A 212 -17.70 24.42 -19.28
N GLY A 213 -17.11 23.55 -18.46
CA GLY A 213 -16.75 23.79 -17.06
C GLY A 213 -15.96 22.62 -16.43
N ILE A 214 -15.44 22.82 -15.21
CA ILE A 214 -14.53 21.92 -14.46
C ILE A 214 -15.24 20.62 -14.01
N GLN A 215 -15.75 19.81 -14.91
CA GLN A 215 -16.14 18.44 -14.59
C GLN A 215 -15.07 17.54 -15.19
N LYS A 216 -13.96 17.38 -14.44
CA LYS A 216 -12.97 16.33 -14.72
C LYS A 216 -13.72 14.99 -14.72
N GLU A 217 -13.53 14.16 -15.74
CA GLU A 217 -13.97 12.77 -15.63
C GLU A 217 -13.28 12.18 -14.40
N THR A 218 -14.06 11.70 -13.44
CA THR A 218 -13.52 11.13 -12.22
C THR A 218 -12.75 9.87 -12.55
N LEU A 219 -11.52 9.76 -12.06
CA LEU A 219 -10.75 8.54 -12.18
C LEU A 219 -11.46 7.41 -11.41
N PRO A 220 -11.48 6.17 -11.94
CA PRO A 220 -12.02 5.03 -11.23
C PRO A 220 -11.17 4.73 -9.99
N ALA A 221 -11.69 3.92 -9.06
CA ALA A 221 -10.85 3.43 -7.97
C ALA A 221 -9.63 2.68 -8.54
N PRO A 222 -8.41 2.94 -8.04
CA PRO A 222 -7.23 2.18 -8.43
C PRO A 222 -7.44 0.69 -8.16
N VAL A 223 -6.94 -0.14 -9.07
CA VAL A 223 -6.92 -1.58 -8.88
C VAL A 223 -5.61 -1.93 -8.22
N SER A 224 -5.64 -2.74 -7.16
CA SER A 224 -4.42 -3.32 -6.59
C SER A 224 -3.86 -4.32 -7.59
N ILE A 225 -2.61 -4.13 -8.02
CA ILE A 225 -1.95 -5.08 -8.90
C ILE A 225 -0.82 -5.77 -8.16
N PHE A 226 -0.72 -7.03 -8.49
CA PHE A 226 0.38 -7.87 -8.17
C PHE A 226 1.59 -7.54 -9.05
N ASP A 227 2.70 -7.12 -8.44
CA ASP A 227 3.99 -7.09 -9.10
C ASP A 227 4.59 -8.51 -9.06
N PRO A 228 4.81 -9.19 -10.19
CA PRO A 228 5.40 -10.52 -10.21
C PRO A 228 6.83 -10.58 -9.67
N SER A 229 7.51 -9.45 -9.46
CA SER A 229 8.89 -9.41 -8.96
C SER A 229 9.01 -9.59 -7.44
N THR A 230 7.91 -9.39 -6.71
CA THR A 230 7.86 -9.45 -5.24
C THR A 230 6.47 -9.87 -4.78
N PHE A 231 6.23 -10.00 -3.47
CA PHE A 231 4.92 -10.25 -2.91
C PHE A 231 4.84 -9.68 -1.50
N CYS A 232 3.61 -9.41 -1.05
CA CYS A 232 3.32 -9.23 0.36
C CYS A 232 2.05 -10.00 0.72
N VAL A 233 2.17 -10.91 1.68
CA VAL A 233 1.04 -11.66 2.23
C VAL A 233 0.75 -11.09 3.61
N GLN A 234 -0.52 -10.77 3.86
CA GLN A 234 -0.97 -10.34 5.19
C GLN A 234 -1.95 -11.34 5.79
N ALA A 235 -1.92 -11.44 7.12
CA ALA A 235 -2.81 -12.25 7.92
C ALA A 235 -3.36 -11.46 9.11
N HIS A 236 -4.60 -11.77 9.47
CA HIS A 236 -5.26 -11.25 10.67
C HIS A 236 -6.10 -12.36 11.31
N HIS A 237 -6.39 -12.22 12.60
CA HIS A 237 -7.25 -13.17 13.32
C HIS A 237 -8.66 -12.60 13.48
N VAL A 238 -9.71 -13.41 13.29
CA VAL A 238 -11.12 -12.96 13.33
C VAL A 238 -11.53 -12.30 14.65
N ASN A 239 -10.93 -12.73 15.76
CA ASN A 239 -11.20 -12.14 17.09
C ASN A 239 -10.38 -10.86 17.37
N TYR A 240 -9.41 -10.53 16.51
CA TYR A 240 -8.53 -9.37 16.63
C TYR A 240 -8.31 -8.74 15.24
N PRO A 241 -9.36 -8.14 14.65
CA PRO A 241 -9.32 -7.66 13.26
C PRO A 241 -8.33 -6.51 13.04
N ASP A 242 -8.05 -5.71 14.07
CA ASP A 242 -7.13 -4.57 13.99
C ASP A 242 -5.65 -4.97 14.08
N THR A 243 -5.35 -6.24 14.37
CA THR A 243 -3.98 -6.75 14.43
C THR A 243 -3.61 -7.46 13.15
N TYR A 244 -2.87 -6.76 12.30
CA TYR A 244 -2.29 -7.31 11.07
C TYR A 244 -0.86 -7.77 11.31
N TRP A 245 -0.51 -8.85 10.63
CA TRP A 245 0.86 -9.29 10.44
C TRP A 245 1.08 -9.52 8.95
N HIS A 246 2.28 -9.28 8.47
CA HIS A 246 2.63 -9.50 7.08
C HIS A 246 3.99 -10.18 6.93
N ILE A 247 4.22 -10.72 5.74
CA ILE A 247 5.52 -11.22 5.30
C ILE A 247 5.68 -10.90 3.81
N SER A 248 6.84 -10.38 3.45
CA SER A 248 7.16 -9.97 2.09
C SER A 248 8.26 -10.84 1.48
N ALA A 249 8.45 -10.72 0.17
CA ALA A 249 9.55 -11.40 -0.53
C ALA A 249 10.91 -11.05 0.10
N GLY A 250 11.67 -12.07 0.51
CA GLY A 250 12.98 -11.91 1.15
C GLY A 250 12.96 -11.78 2.68
N ASP A 251 11.79 -11.66 3.31
CA ASP A 251 11.69 -11.63 4.77
C ASP A 251 11.98 -13.03 5.37
N THR A 252 12.72 -13.05 6.48
CA THR A 252 13.02 -14.29 7.21
C THR A 252 11.94 -14.64 8.25
N GLN A 253 11.14 -13.66 8.66
CA GLN A 253 10.09 -13.81 9.66
C GLN A 253 8.97 -12.78 9.41
N ALA A 254 7.75 -13.12 9.83
CA ALA A 254 6.63 -12.21 9.73
C ALA A 254 6.77 -11.01 10.69
N SER A 255 6.35 -9.85 10.21
CA SER A 255 6.40 -8.57 10.93
C SER A 255 4.98 -8.09 11.28
N ALA A 256 4.86 -7.31 12.36
CA ALA A 256 3.59 -6.71 12.74
C ALA A 256 3.27 -5.52 11.83
N GLY A 257 1.98 -5.34 11.50
CA GLY A 257 1.48 -4.31 10.58
C GLY A 257 0.86 -4.90 9.32
N ALA A 258 0.17 -4.06 8.55
CA ALA A 258 -0.33 -4.40 7.21
C ALA A 258 0.79 -4.31 6.17
N CYS A 259 0.57 -4.91 5.01
CA CYS A 259 1.45 -4.71 3.85
C CYS A 259 1.52 -3.23 3.47
N SER A 260 2.72 -2.72 3.21
CA SER A 260 3.01 -1.33 2.81
C SER A 260 3.52 -1.25 1.38
#